data_AF-A0A537XZV3-F1
#
_entry.id   AF-A0A537XZV3-F1
#
_cell.length_a   1.000
_cell.length_b   1.000
_cell.length_c   1.000
_cell.angle_alpha   90.00
_cell.angle_beta   90.00
_cell.angle_gamma   90.00
#
_symmetry.space_group_name_H-M   'P 1'
#
loop_
_entity.id
_entity.type
_entity.pdbx_description
1 polymer ?
#
loop_
_entity_poly.entity_id
_entity_poly.type
_entity_poly.pdbx_seq_one_letter_code
_entity_poly.pdbx_strand_id
1 'polypeptide(L)'
;MPPRTAAAGGIRMSTLPPRLSEAMHTVAGDVAHDLGRKLLALQKTHRLSDEETRLLANLSGHVVELSVAVAITIDAGGASVVTYRHELLNLIPTPLRRLQRELWFLHTSGGLAIWASPLDDHKVMIQRTYDAPGKSRFACQFSPAIEPGDTVHFEYSCTGGCFLDELFWRQAIPRPTRHLTISVRHQQASLLRCSAIEEMPDGSEVVATDDILWDYEGADVTMTLTRDYLHPNQALTLRWEVERGPPPA
;
A
#
# COMPACT_ATOMS: atom_id res chain seq x y z
N MET A 1 -26.97 4.39 -44.39
CA MET A 1 -26.20 5.49 -43.79
C MET A 1 -27.13 6.28 -42.87
N PRO A 2 -27.04 6.09 -41.54
CA PRO A 2 -27.51 7.05 -40.53
C PRO A 2 -26.35 7.57 -39.67
N PRO A 3 -26.54 8.65 -38.89
CA PRO A 3 -25.46 9.57 -38.52
C PRO A 3 -24.62 9.11 -37.32
N ARG A 4 -23.34 9.50 -37.36
CA ARG A 4 -22.38 9.43 -36.25
C ARG A 4 -22.81 10.43 -35.17
N THR A 5 -23.08 9.94 -33.96
CA THR A 5 -23.24 10.78 -32.77
C THR A 5 -21.90 10.81 -32.04
N ALA A 6 -21.42 12.02 -31.81
CA ALA A 6 -20.12 12.34 -31.24
C ALA A 6 -19.97 11.87 -29.79
N ALA A 7 -18.73 11.50 -29.46
CA ALA A 7 -18.26 11.24 -28.11
C ALA A 7 -18.45 12.48 -27.21
N ALA A 8 -19.05 12.27 -26.04
CA ALA A 8 -18.93 13.16 -24.91
C ALA A 8 -18.00 12.47 -23.90
N GLY A 9 -16.74 12.90 -23.87
CA GLY A 9 -15.81 12.59 -22.80
C GLY A 9 -16.31 13.21 -21.50
N GLY A 10 -17.03 12.42 -20.72
CA GLY A 10 -17.35 12.76 -19.33
C GLY A 10 -16.10 12.57 -18.49
N ILE A 11 -15.50 13.68 -18.06
CA ILE A 11 -14.58 13.70 -16.93
C ILE A 11 -15.36 13.09 -15.76
N ARG A 12 -15.06 11.84 -15.39
CA ARG A 12 -15.50 11.27 -14.11
C ARG A 12 -14.80 12.08 -13.04
N MET A 13 -15.50 13.09 -12.49
CA MET A 13 -15.14 13.61 -11.18
C MET A 13 -15.25 12.43 -10.23
N SER A 14 -14.10 11.96 -9.74
CA SER A 14 -14.02 10.98 -8.67
C SER A 14 -14.74 11.59 -7.47
N THR A 15 -15.97 11.15 -7.23
CA THR A 15 -16.73 11.52 -6.04
C THR A 15 -16.06 10.81 -4.87
N LEU A 16 -15.38 11.58 -4.02
CA LEU A 16 -14.78 11.12 -2.77
C LEU A 16 -15.82 10.31 -1.96
N PRO A 17 -15.51 9.07 -1.53
CA PRO A 17 -16.36 8.33 -0.61
C PRO A 17 -16.48 9.09 0.72
N PRO A 18 -17.68 9.19 1.30
CA PRO A 18 -17.82 9.81 2.61
C PRO A 18 -17.30 8.82 3.67
N ARG A 19 -16.62 9.36 4.70
CA ARG A 19 -16.51 8.81 6.08
C ARG A 19 -15.15 8.30 6.61
N LEU A 20 -14.03 8.96 6.28
CA LEU A 20 -12.80 8.91 7.11
C LEU A 20 -12.93 9.58 8.51
N SER A 21 -14.14 9.96 8.93
CA SER A 21 -14.40 10.92 10.02
C SER A 21 -14.59 10.32 11.42
N GLU A 22 -14.62 9.00 11.59
CA GLU A 22 -15.15 8.37 12.82
C GLU A 22 -14.12 8.05 13.94
N ALA A 23 -12.88 8.54 13.87
CA ALA A 23 -11.91 8.33 14.94
C ALA A 23 -11.57 9.65 15.67
N MET A 24 -12.14 9.87 16.85
CA MET A 24 -12.00 11.12 17.61
C MET A 24 -11.12 10.94 18.87
N HIS A 25 -10.06 11.74 18.99
CA HIS A 25 -9.51 12.18 20.28
C HIS A 25 -9.06 13.65 20.21
N THR A 26 -9.35 14.43 21.26
CA THR A 26 -9.00 15.86 21.40
C THR A 26 -7.52 16.04 21.80
N VAL A 27 -6.75 16.76 20.98
CA VAL A 27 -5.35 17.14 21.26
C VAL A 27 -5.28 18.55 21.88
N ALA A 28 -4.35 18.79 22.80
CA ALA A 28 -4.15 20.07 23.49
C ALA A 28 -3.66 21.21 22.57
N GLY A 29 -3.98 22.46 22.94
CA GLY A 29 -3.99 23.64 22.04
C GLY A 29 -2.70 24.02 21.31
N ASP A 30 -1.53 23.93 21.95
CA ASP A 30 -0.26 24.33 21.31
C ASP A 30 0.20 23.33 20.24
N VAL A 31 -0.01 22.04 20.51
CA VAL A 31 0.27 20.96 19.54
C VAL A 31 -0.71 21.04 18.37
N ALA A 32 -1.97 21.38 18.63
CA ALA A 32 -2.97 21.56 17.58
C ALA A 32 -2.62 22.71 16.61
N HIS A 33 -2.05 23.81 17.12
CA HIS A 33 -1.65 24.94 16.28
C HIS A 33 -0.43 24.62 15.40
N ASP A 34 0.58 23.94 15.94
CA ASP A 34 1.75 23.51 15.16
C ASP A 34 1.36 22.46 14.09
N LEU A 35 0.51 21.51 14.47
CA LEU A 35 -0.04 20.51 13.57
C LEU A 35 -0.82 21.15 12.41
N GLY A 36 -1.63 22.18 12.70
CA GLY A 36 -2.35 22.92 11.68
C GLY A 36 -1.42 23.58 10.65
N ARG A 37 -0.29 24.16 11.09
CA ARG A 37 0.72 24.72 10.17
C ARG A 37 1.39 23.65 9.32
N LYS A 38 1.72 22.49 9.89
CA LYS A 38 2.34 21.37 9.16
C LYS A 38 1.39 20.76 8.13
N LEU A 39 0.11 20.60 8.47
CA LEU A 39 -0.93 20.17 7.51
C LEU A 39 -1.08 21.14 6.33
N LEU A 40 -1.01 22.45 6.58
CA LEU A 40 -1.01 23.45 5.50
C LEU A 40 0.25 23.38 4.61
N ALA A 41 1.41 23.01 5.18
CA ALA A 41 2.60 22.76 4.39
C ALA A 41 2.43 21.51 3.50
N LEU A 42 1.87 20.42 4.06
CA LEU A 42 1.55 19.20 3.32
C LEU A 42 0.52 19.42 2.21
N GLN A 43 -0.45 20.32 2.43
CA GLN A 43 -1.39 20.74 1.39
C GLN A 43 -0.67 21.21 0.13
N LYS A 44 0.40 21.99 0.30
CA LYS A 44 1.20 22.50 -0.84
C LYS A 44 2.06 21.41 -1.48
N THR A 45 2.69 20.56 -0.68
CA THR A 45 3.60 19.51 -1.18
C THR A 45 2.84 18.40 -1.92
N HIS A 46 1.73 17.93 -1.37
CA HIS A 46 0.93 16.84 -1.94
C HIS A 46 -0.24 17.29 -2.80
N ARG A 47 -0.40 18.61 -3.00
CA ARG A 47 -1.53 19.22 -3.71
C ARG A 47 -2.88 18.74 -3.15
N LEU A 48 -2.98 18.64 -1.82
CA LEU A 48 -4.20 18.20 -1.16
C LEU A 48 -5.31 19.23 -1.38
N SER A 49 -6.52 18.75 -1.62
CA SER A 49 -7.70 19.62 -1.58
C SER A 49 -7.98 20.10 -0.15
N ASP A 50 -8.79 21.14 0.00
CA ASP A 50 -9.25 21.60 1.32
C ASP A 50 -10.03 20.50 2.05
N GLU A 51 -10.75 19.66 1.30
CA GLU A 51 -11.49 18.51 1.83
C GLU A 51 -10.54 17.43 2.35
N GLU A 52 -9.52 17.07 1.57
CA GLU A 52 -8.46 16.13 2.00
C GLU A 52 -7.72 16.62 3.25
N THR A 53 -7.46 17.94 3.32
CA THR A 53 -6.80 18.56 4.47
C THR A 53 -7.67 18.43 5.73
N ARG A 54 -8.99 18.64 5.62
CA ARG A 54 -9.93 18.42 6.74
C ARG A 54 -10.02 16.95 7.14
N LEU A 55 -10.01 16.04 6.17
CA LEU A 55 -9.99 14.60 6.43
C LEU A 55 -8.75 14.20 7.23
N LEU A 56 -7.56 14.66 6.82
CA LEU A 56 -6.32 14.41 7.57
C LEU A 56 -6.34 15.05 8.96
N ALA A 57 -6.87 16.26 9.10
CA ALA A 57 -7.02 16.91 10.41
C ALA A 57 -7.89 16.09 11.37
N ASN A 58 -8.94 15.43 10.85
CA ASN A 58 -9.79 14.53 11.63
C ASN A 58 -9.09 13.23 12.05
N LEU A 59 -7.93 12.90 11.47
CA LEU A 59 -7.12 11.74 11.86
C LEU A 59 -6.08 12.09 12.94
N SER A 60 -6.24 13.21 13.64
CA SER A 60 -5.42 13.56 14.80
C SER A 60 -5.43 12.42 15.84
N GLY A 61 -4.25 12.05 16.35
CA GLY A 61 -4.09 10.88 17.20
C GLY A 61 -3.81 9.56 16.45
N HIS A 62 -3.64 9.60 15.12
CA HIS A 62 -3.25 8.43 14.32
C HIS A 62 -1.90 8.61 13.62
N VAL A 63 -1.31 7.50 13.19
CA VAL A 63 -0.26 7.51 12.17
C VAL A 63 -0.95 7.20 10.85
N VAL A 64 -0.75 8.06 9.85
CA VAL A 64 -1.40 7.95 8.54
C VAL A 64 -0.36 7.56 7.51
N GLU A 65 -0.70 6.60 6.63
CA GLU A 65 0.09 6.30 5.46
C GLU A 65 -0.39 7.24 4.33
N LEU A 66 0.41 8.24 3.96
CA LEU A 66 0.07 9.15 2.85
C LEU A 66 0.19 8.44 1.50
N SER A 67 1.16 7.55 1.38
CA SER A 67 1.37 6.69 0.22
C SER A 67 1.98 5.37 0.64
N VAL A 68 1.45 4.27 0.10
CA VAL A 68 2.05 2.94 0.18
C VAL A 68 2.16 2.39 -1.23
N ALA A 69 3.37 2.04 -1.65
CA ALA A 69 3.60 1.33 -2.90
C ALA A 69 4.19 -0.05 -2.60
N VAL A 70 3.53 -1.10 -3.10
CA VAL A 70 3.99 -2.49 -3.02
C VAL A 70 4.37 -2.93 -4.41
N ALA A 71 5.66 -3.12 -4.66
CA ALA A 71 6.17 -3.65 -5.91
C ALA A 71 6.56 -5.12 -5.72
N ILE A 72 6.00 -6.00 -6.54
CA ILE A 72 6.23 -7.44 -6.52
C ILE A 72 6.83 -7.83 -7.87
N THR A 73 8.06 -8.32 -7.86
CA THR A 73 8.69 -8.90 -9.05
C THR A 73 8.79 -10.40 -8.86
N ILE A 74 8.30 -11.15 -9.84
CA ILE A 74 8.26 -12.62 -9.84
C ILE A 74 9.05 -13.09 -11.06
N ASP A 75 10.07 -13.91 -10.83
CA ASP A 75 10.82 -14.52 -11.92
C ASP A 75 10.08 -15.71 -12.55
N ALA A 76 10.61 -16.25 -13.65
CA ALA A 76 9.99 -17.38 -14.35
C ALA A 76 9.89 -18.67 -13.51
N GLY A 77 10.69 -18.79 -12.43
CA GLY A 77 10.63 -19.90 -11.48
C GLY A 77 9.68 -19.65 -10.29
N GLY A 78 9.03 -18.50 -10.26
CA GLY A 78 8.12 -18.08 -9.19
C GLY A 78 8.82 -17.49 -7.96
N ALA A 79 10.14 -17.35 -7.94
CA ALA A 79 10.81 -16.65 -6.84
C ALA A 79 10.52 -15.15 -6.93
N SER A 80 10.40 -14.50 -5.77
CA SER A 80 9.96 -13.11 -5.73
C SER A 80 10.84 -12.18 -4.91
N VAL A 81 10.80 -10.92 -5.32
CA VAL A 81 11.23 -9.77 -4.54
C VAL A 81 9.99 -8.90 -4.29
N VAL A 82 9.70 -8.60 -3.03
CA VAL A 82 8.65 -7.66 -2.64
C VAL A 82 9.27 -6.43 -2.02
N THR A 83 9.07 -5.27 -2.62
CA THR A 83 9.55 -3.97 -2.14
C THR A 83 8.37 -3.12 -1.71
N TYR A 84 8.47 -2.58 -0.51
CA TYR A 84 7.52 -1.64 0.07
C TYR A 84 8.14 -0.25 0.13
N ARG A 85 7.45 0.74 -0.43
CA ARG A 85 7.74 2.17 -0.23
C ARG A 85 6.61 2.80 0.54
N HIS A 86 6.98 3.58 1.54
CA HIS A 86 6.06 4.21 2.45
C HIS A 86 6.34 5.70 2.53
N GLU A 87 5.27 6.47 2.58
CA GLU A 87 5.25 7.82 3.09
C GLU A 87 4.30 7.87 4.28
N LEU A 88 4.84 8.16 5.47
CA LEU A 88 4.08 8.26 6.71
C LEU A 88 3.93 9.69 7.14
N LEU A 89 2.79 10.00 7.76
CA LEU A 89 2.54 11.21 8.52
C LEU A 89 2.25 10.85 9.97
N ASN A 90 3.05 11.39 10.90
CA ASN A 90 2.84 11.21 12.32
C ASN A 90 1.81 12.24 12.85
N LEU A 91 0.56 11.87 13.11
CA LEU A 91 -0.41 12.77 13.78
C LEU A 91 -0.64 12.40 15.26
N ILE A 92 0.17 11.52 15.85
CA ILE A 92 0.15 11.27 17.30
C ILE A 92 0.95 12.37 18.03
N PRO A 93 0.63 12.67 19.30
CA PRO A 93 1.29 13.75 20.05
C PRO A 93 2.71 13.39 20.53
N THR A 94 3.26 12.25 20.12
CA THR A 94 4.59 11.77 20.55
C THR A 94 5.46 11.33 19.36
N PRO A 95 6.80 11.37 19.51
CA PRO A 95 7.70 10.93 18.44
C PRO A 95 7.51 9.44 18.10
N LEU A 96 7.30 9.13 16.83
CA LEU A 96 7.15 7.76 16.34
C LEU A 96 8.52 7.13 16.12
N ARG A 97 8.86 6.14 16.96
CA ARG A 97 10.15 5.45 16.93
C ARG A 97 10.10 4.09 16.24
N ARG A 98 8.91 3.50 16.12
CA ARG A 98 8.74 2.11 15.75
C ARG A 98 7.42 1.87 15.02
N LEU A 99 7.46 1.12 13.93
CA LEU A 99 6.28 0.72 13.16
C LEU A 99 6.25 -0.80 12.97
N GLN A 100 5.19 -1.45 13.42
CA GLN A 100 5.00 -2.90 13.21
C GLN A 100 4.58 -3.20 11.77
N ARG A 101 5.13 -4.28 11.22
CA ARG A 101 4.83 -4.83 9.90
C ARG A 101 4.75 -6.36 9.96
N GLU A 102 4.03 -6.94 9.02
CA GLU A 102 3.89 -8.37 8.84
C GLU A 102 4.00 -8.68 7.34
N LEU A 103 4.66 -9.80 7.01
CA LEU A 103 4.66 -10.40 5.68
C LEU A 103 4.27 -11.87 5.80
N TRP A 104 3.49 -12.33 4.83
CA TRP A 104 3.11 -13.73 4.71
C TRP A 104 3.15 -14.17 3.25
N PHE A 105 3.71 -15.35 3.01
CA PHE A 105 3.75 -16.03 1.73
C PHE A 105 3.23 -17.46 1.93
N LEU A 106 2.48 -17.96 0.94
CA LEU A 106 2.06 -19.35 0.91
C LEU A 106 3.26 -20.30 0.76
N HIS A 107 4.20 -19.94 -0.12
CA HIS A 107 5.42 -20.70 -0.39
C HIS A 107 6.66 -19.88 -0.09
N THR A 108 7.70 -20.54 0.42
CA THR A 108 9.03 -19.94 0.59
C THR A 108 10.13 -20.90 0.17
N SER A 109 11.23 -20.37 -0.37
CA SER A 109 12.46 -21.12 -0.69
C SER A 109 13.42 -21.22 0.50
N GLY A 110 12.93 -20.89 1.71
CA GLY A 110 13.70 -20.81 2.94
C GLY A 110 13.09 -19.81 3.91
N GLY A 111 13.94 -19.17 4.73
CA GLY A 111 13.53 -18.05 5.57
C GLY A 111 13.39 -16.75 4.77
N LEU A 112 12.44 -15.91 5.17
CA LEU A 112 12.31 -14.57 4.57
C LEU A 112 13.50 -13.70 4.97
N ALA A 113 14.16 -13.09 3.98
CA ALA A 113 15.23 -12.11 4.19
C ALA A 113 14.63 -10.72 3.97
N ILE A 114 14.69 -9.85 5.00
CA ILE A 114 14.05 -8.54 5.00
C ILE A 114 15.10 -7.49 5.37
N TRP A 115 15.19 -6.42 4.58
CA TRP A 115 16.13 -5.32 4.82
C TRP A 115 15.50 -3.99 4.45
N ALA A 116 15.92 -2.92 5.13
CA ALA A 116 15.56 -1.56 4.77
C ALA A 116 16.53 -1.02 3.72
N SER A 117 16.03 -0.26 2.76
CA SER A 117 16.86 0.52 1.86
C SER A 117 17.21 1.85 2.53
N PRO A 118 18.47 2.32 2.45
CA PRO A 118 18.82 3.63 2.98
C PRO A 118 18.10 4.73 2.20
N LEU A 119 17.44 5.63 2.92
CA LEU A 119 16.87 6.88 2.41
C LEU A 119 17.47 8.02 3.23
N ASP A 120 17.64 9.19 2.61
CA ASP A 120 18.57 10.23 3.09
C ASP A 120 18.22 10.78 4.48
N ASP A 121 16.93 10.94 4.79
CA ASP A 121 16.50 11.70 5.96
C ASP A 121 16.39 10.88 7.25
N HIS A 122 16.19 9.56 7.15
CA HIS A 122 15.98 8.69 8.31
C HIS A 122 16.64 7.33 8.12
N LYS A 123 17.40 6.89 9.13
CA LYS A 123 17.90 5.51 9.18
C LYS A 123 16.79 4.60 9.68
N VAL A 124 16.53 3.52 8.92
CA VAL A 124 15.56 2.50 9.30
C VAL A 124 16.27 1.18 9.58
N MET A 125 16.03 0.62 10.75
CA MET A 125 16.50 -0.71 11.13
C MET A 125 15.32 -1.68 11.19
N ILE A 126 15.49 -2.86 10.58
CA ILE A 126 14.52 -3.96 10.68
C ILE A 126 14.82 -4.79 11.93
N GLN A 127 13.89 -4.80 12.89
CA GLN A 127 13.94 -5.65 14.07
C GLN A 127 12.90 -6.76 13.98
N ARG A 128 13.34 -8.00 13.75
CA ARG A 128 12.43 -9.16 13.73
C ARG A 128 11.86 -9.42 15.12
N THR A 129 10.58 -9.77 15.19
CA THR A 129 9.85 -10.03 16.43
C THR A 129 9.28 -11.45 16.49
N TYR A 130 8.97 -12.03 15.34
CA TYR A 130 8.47 -13.38 15.21
C TYR A 130 8.71 -13.89 13.80
N ASP A 131 9.13 -15.14 13.68
CA ASP A 131 9.29 -15.84 12.41
C ASP A 131 8.70 -17.23 12.49
N ALA A 132 8.00 -17.60 11.43
CA ALA A 132 7.49 -18.94 11.19
C ALA A 132 7.61 -19.25 9.69
N PRO A 133 7.46 -20.53 9.27
CA PRO A 133 7.41 -20.85 7.85
C PRO A 133 6.39 -19.97 7.11
N GLY A 134 6.82 -19.31 6.04
CA GLY A 134 5.97 -18.38 5.28
C GLY A 134 5.65 -17.05 5.96
N LYS A 135 5.96 -16.82 7.24
CA LYS A 135 5.50 -15.64 7.99
C LYS A 135 6.63 -14.93 8.74
N SER A 136 6.67 -13.59 8.64
CA SER A 136 7.52 -12.77 9.50
C SER A 136 6.77 -11.57 10.05
N ARG A 137 6.94 -11.30 11.35
CA ARG A 137 6.55 -10.04 11.99
C ARG A 137 7.80 -9.31 12.43
N PHE A 138 7.89 -8.04 12.11
CA PHE A 138 9.04 -7.21 12.40
C PHE A 138 8.61 -5.78 12.64
N ALA A 139 9.54 -5.00 13.15
CA ALA A 139 9.36 -3.58 13.32
C ALA A 139 10.42 -2.80 12.57
N CYS A 140 9.99 -1.75 11.86
CA CYS A 140 10.87 -0.71 11.36
C CYS A 140 11.14 0.26 12.52
N GLN A 141 12.40 0.40 12.93
CA GLN A 141 12.83 1.38 13.91
C GLN A 141 13.46 2.59 13.23
N PHE A 142 13.04 3.79 13.61
CA PHE A 142 13.50 5.04 12.99
C PHE A 142 14.54 5.74 13.85
N SER A 143 15.60 6.25 13.20
CA SER A 143 16.59 7.13 13.81
C SER A 143 16.98 8.27 12.85
N PRO A 144 16.67 9.54 13.16
CA PRO A 144 15.95 10.01 14.36
C PRO A 144 14.48 9.51 14.40
N ALA A 145 13.78 9.78 15.51
CA ALA A 145 12.35 9.51 15.59
C ALA A 145 11.58 10.49 14.70
N ILE A 146 10.41 10.09 14.21
CA ILE A 146 9.56 10.96 13.40
C ILE A 146 8.74 11.82 14.36
N GLU A 147 8.97 13.13 14.37
CA GLU A 147 8.31 14.04 15.30
C GLU A 147 6.81 14.22 14.98
N PRO A 148 5.98 14.66 15.94
CA PRO A 148 4.58 14.98 15.69
C PRO A 148 4.41 15.99 14.54
N GLY A 149 3.54 15.64 13.60
CA GLY A 149 3.24 16.38 12.38
C GLY A 149 4.27 16.23 11.26
N ASP A 150 5.38 15.51 11.48
CA ASP A 150 6.39 15.29 10.44
C ASP A 150 6.03 14.08 9.57
N THR A 151 6.61 14.10 8.37
CA THR A 151 6.54 12.99 7.42
C THR A 151 7.87 12.25 7.32
N VAL A 152 7.81 10.96 7.00
CA VAL A 152 9.00 10.19 6.64
C VAL A 152 8.74 9.33 5.41
N HIS A 153 9.77 9.23 4.58
CA HIS A 153 9.84 8.26 3.51
C HIS A 153 10.73 7.10 3.96
N PHE A 154 10.26 5.88 3.83
CA PHE A 154 11.10 4.71 4.05
C PHE A 154 10.75 3.56 3.10
N GLU A 155 11.73 2.69 2.86
CA GLU A 155 11.58 1.53 2.00
C GLU A 155 12.16 0.29 2.69
N TYR A 156 11.52 -0.86 2.49
CA TYR A 156 12.10 -2.16 2.80
C TYR A 156 11.79 -3.16 1.71
N SER A 157 12.67 -4.14 1.54
CA SER A 157 12.50 -5.23 0.58
C SER A 157 12.57 -6.58 1.28
N CYS A 158 11.93 -7.58 0.65
CA CYS A 158 11.88 -8.95 1.11
C CYS A 158 12.16 -9.91 -0.04
N THR A 159 12.98 -10.93 0.23
CA THR A 159 13.16 -12.11 -0.63
C THR A 159 12.89 -13.40 0.13
N GLY A 160 12.84 -14.51 -0.61
CA GLY A 160 12.59 -15.86 -0.08
C GLY A 160 11.13 -16.31 -0.20
N GLY A 161 10.20 -15.40 -0.53
CA GLY A 161 8.83 -15.74 -0.89
C GLY A 161 8.71 -16.22 -2.33
N CYS A 162 7.77 -17.14 -2.58
CA CYS A 162 7.54 -17.74 -3.90
C CYS A 162 6.04 -17.74 -4.27
N PHE A 163 5.76 -17.61 -5.57
CA PHE A 163 4.44 -17.68 -6.19
C PHE A 163 4.44 -18.84 -7.19
N LEU A 164 3.82 -19.97 -6.84
CA LEU A 164 3.92 -21.22 -7.60
C LEU A 164 2.56 -21.64 -8.19
N ASP A 165 1.64 -22.01 -7.32
CA ASP A 165 0.34 -22.61 -7.64
C ASP A 165 -0.84 -21.64 -7.45
N GLU A 166 -0.79 -20.80 -6.43
CA GLU A 166 -1.77 -19.75 -6.17
C GLU A 166 -1.10 -18.38 -6.30
N LEU A 167 -1.59 -17.57 -7.23
CA LEU A 167 -1.02 -16.26 -7.53
C LEU A 167 -1.95 -15.17 -6.98
N PHE A 168 -1.69 -14.77 -5.73
CA PHE A 168 -2.40 -13.66 -5.11
C PHE A 168 -1.51 -12.92 -4.12
N TRP A 169 -1.85 -11.65 -3.89
CA TRP A 169 -1.28 -10.84 -2.83
C TRP A 169 -2.39 -10.22 -2.00
N ARG A 170 -2.35 -10.41 -0.68
CA ARG A 170 -3.28 -9.79 0.27
C ARG A 170 -2.57 -8.73 1.10
N GLN A 171 -2.96 -7.47 0.92
CA GLN A 171 -2.47 -6.32 1.68
C GLN A 171 -3.49 -5.93 2.75
N ALA A 172 -3.17 -6.19 4.02
CA ALA A 172 -3.95 -5.64 5.15
C ALA A 172 -3.65 -4.14 5.34
N ILE A 173 -4.66 -3.39 5.76
CA ILE A 173 -4.59 -1.94 5.99
C ILE A 173 -4.64 -1.69 7.51
N PRO A 174 -3.50 -1.60 8.22
CA PRO A 174 -3.49 -1.45 9.67
C PRO A 174 -3.75 -0.02 10.14
N ARG A 175 -3.72 0.96 9.22
CA ARG A 175 -3.71 2.40 9.48
C ARG A 175 -4.47 3.12 8.36
N PRO A 176 -5.04 4.31 8.62
CA PRO A 176 -5.62 5.12 7.55
C PRO A 176 -4.58 5.32 6.44
N THR A 177 -4.95 5.00 5.21
CA THR A 177 -4.04 5.01 4.06
C THR A 177 -4.65 5.84 2.95
N ARG A 178 -4.05 6.99 2.63
CA ARG A 178 -4.57 7.90 1.60
C ARG A 178 -4.47 7.30 0.22
N HIS A 179 -3.34 6.67 -0.10
CA HIS A 179 -3.08 6.12 -1.42
C HIS A 179 -2.31 4.80 -1.28
N LEU A 180 -2.79 3.75 -1.93
CA LEU A 180 -2.14 2.46 -2.05
C LEU A 180 -1.99 2.11 -3.52
N THR A 181 -0.79 1.68 -3.90
CA THR A 181 -0.54 1.04 -5.20
C THR A 181 0.09 -0.33 -4.98
N ILE A 182 -0.44 -1.35 -5.64
CA ILE A 182 0.13 -2.69 -5.72
C ILE A 182 0.50 -2.92 -7.19
N SER A 183 1.79 -3.06 -7.47
CA SER A 183 2.33 -3.38 -8.78
C SER A 183 2.93 -4.78 -8.77
N VAL A 184 2.58 -5.60 -9.75
CA VAL A 184 3.14 -6.94 -9.95
C VAL A 184 3.75 -7.01 -11.34
N ARG A 185 5.01 -7.44 -11.43
CA ARG A 185 5.66 -7.85 -12.67
C ARG A 185 5.95 -9.35 -12.59
N HIS A 186 5.38 -10.12 -13.50
CA HIS A 186 5.61 -11.57 -13.58
C HIS A 186 6.31 -11.89 -14.90
N GLN A 187 7.55 -12.37 -14.79
CA GLN A 187 8.39 -12.65 -15.94
C GLN A 187 7.90 -13.84 -16.74
N GLN A 188 8.00 -13.74 -18.07
CA GLN A 188 7.71 -14.84 -19.00
C GLN A 188 6.33 -15.50 -18.78
N ALA A 189 5.31 -14.69 -18.50
CA ALA A 189 3.98 -15.17 -18.13
C ALA A 189 2.89 -14.56 -19.02
N SER A 190 1.90 -15.38 -19.39
CA SER A 190 0.75 -14.98 -20.19
C SER A 190 -0.49 -14.90 -19.30
N LEU A 191 -1.08 -13.72 -19.16
CA LEU A 191 -2.21 -13.48 -18.27
C LEU A 191 -3.52 -14.07 -18.81
N LEU A 192 -4.18 -14.90 -18.01
CA LEU A 192 -5.51 -15.45 -18.30
C LEU A 192 -6.61 -14.65 -17.61
N ARG A 193 -6.37 -14.28 -16.35
CA ARG A 193 -7.34 -13.57 -15.51
C ARG A 193 -6.63 -12.69 -14.51
N CYS A 194 -7.22 -11.54 -14.19
CA CYS A 194 -6.81 -10.71 -13.07
C CYS A 194 -8.06 -10.16 -12.38
N SER A 195 -8.07 -10.14 -11.06
CA SER A 195 -9.21 -9.72 -10.24
C SER A 195 -8.75 -9.15 -8.92
N ALA A 196 -9.55 -8.23 -8.36
CA ALA A 196 -9.28 -7.65 -7.06
C ALA A 196 -10.54 -7.59 -6.20
N ILE A 197 -10.35 -7.84 -4.91
CA ILE A 197 -11.40 -7.74 -3.87
C ILE A 197 -10.89 -6.82 -2.77
N GLU A 198 -11.73 -5.87 -2.38
CA GLU A 198 -11.57 -5.06 -1.17
C GLU A 198 -12.49 -5.59 -0.07
N GLU A 199 -11.90 -6.03 1.04
CA GLU A 199 -12.59 -6.41 2.26
C GLU A 199 -12.76 -5.16 3.13
N MET A 200 -14.00 -4.84 3.47
CA MET A 200 -14.40 -3.71 4.31
C MET A 200 -14.21 -4.06 5.80
N PRO A 201 -14.17 -3.06 6.71
CA PRO A 201 -13.97 -3.33 8.14
C PRO A 201 -15.07 -4.18 8.80
N ASP A 202 -16.27 -4.23 8.20
CA ASP A 202 -17.39 -5.04 8.64
C ASP A 202 -17.36 -6.48 8.07
N GLY A 203 -16.34 -6.81 7.27
CA GLY A 203 -16.18 -8.09 6.60
C GLY A 203 -16.94 -8.22 5.27
N SER A 204 -17.65 -7.18 4.82
CA SER A 204 -18.24 -7.18 3.49
C SER A 204 -17.18 -7.05 2.40
N GLU A 205 -17.44 -7.60 1.22
CA GLU A 205 -16.51 -7.60 0.09
C GLU A 205 -17.03 -6.75 -1.06
N VAL A 206 -16.15 -5.93 -1.63
CA VAL A 206 -16.40 -5.11 -2.82
C VAL A 206 -15.44 -5.54 -3.93
N VAL A 207 -15.97 -5.76 -5.12
CA VAL A 207 -15.15 -6.06 -6.30
C VAL A 207 -14.44 -4.79 -6.76
N ALA A 208 -13.12 -4.87 -6.92
CA ALA A 208 -12.25 -3.76 -7.36
C ALA A 208 -11.51 -4.09 -8.68
N THR A 209 -11.97 -5.11 -9.41
CA THR A 209 -11.32 -5.59 -10.65
C THR A 209 -11.22 -4.51 -11.73
N ASP A 210 -12.18 -3.60 -11.82
CA ASP A 210 -12.21 -2.55 -12.83
C ASP A 210 -11.10 -1.48 -12.63
N ASP A 211 -10.48 -1.44 -11.44
CA ASP A 211 -9.38 -0.53 -11.11
C ASP A 211 -7.99 -1.13 -11.43
N ILE A 212 -7.96 -2.34 -11.99
CA ILE A 212 -6.71 -2.99 -12.38
C ILE A 212 -6.31 -2.55 -13.78
N LEU A 213 -5.11 -1.98 -13.89
CA LEU A 213 -4.42 -1.79 -15.15
C LEU A 213 -3.44 -2.93 -15.36
N TRP A 214 -3.41 -3.52 -16.55
CA TRP A 214 -2.42 -4.52 -16.90
C TRP A 214 -1.94 -4.34 -18.34
N ASP A 215 -0.69 -4.70 -18.59
CA ASP A 215 -0.05 -4.60 -19.90
C ASP A 215 1.12 -5.59 -19.99
N TYR A 216 1.64 -5.80 -21.19
CA TYR A 216 2.83 -6.59 -21.44
C TYR A 216 4.06 -5.71 -21.69
N GLU A 217 5.14 -5.99 -20.97
CA GLU A 217 6.47 -5.44 -21.24
C GLU A 217 7.34 -6.54 -21.85
N GLY A 218 7.29 -6.68 -23.18
CA GLY A 218 7.93 -7.79 -23.86
C GLY A 218 7.24 -9.12 -23.55
N ALA A 219 7.92 -10.03 -22.86
CA ALA A 219 7.37 -11.33 -22.45
C ALA A 219 6.80 -11.33 -21.01
N ASP A 220 6.90 -10.20 -20.31
CA ASP A 220 6.49 -10.08 -18.92
C ASP A 220 5.10 -9.45 -18.85
N VAL A 221 4.24 -9.98 -17.98
CA VAL A 221 2.98 -9.31 -17.64
C VAL A 221 3.20 -8.35 -16.47
N THR A 222 2.64 -7.16 -16.59
CA THR A 222 2.57 -6.17 -15.52
C THR A 222 1.12 -5.92 -15.13
N MET A 223 0.86 -5.79 -13.82
CA MET A 223 -0.46 -5.51 -13.26
C MET A 223 -0.30 -4.43 -12.21
N THR A 224 -1.21 -3.49 -12.15
CA THR A 224 -1.21 -2.39 -11.18
C THR A 224 -2.63 -2.15 -10.68
N LEU A 225 -2.80 -2.22 -9.37
CA LEU A 225 -4.04 -1.89 -8.67
C LEU A 225 -3.78 -0.67 -7.78
N THR A 226 -4.63 0.33 -7.90
CA THR A 226 -4.55 1.55 -7.07
C THR A 226 -5.86 1.75 -6.32
N ARG A 227 -5.76 2.12 -5.04
CA ARG A 227 -6.91 2.44 -4.19
C ARG A 227 -6.59 3.63 -3.29
N ASP A 228 -7.58 4.46 -3.05
CA ASP A 228 -7.45 5.66 -2.24
C ASP A 228 -8.35 5.59 -0.99
N TYR A 229 -7.97 6.33 0.05
CA TYR A 229 -8.75 6.55 1.27
C TYR A 229 -9.19 5.28 2.01
N LEU A 230 -8.24 4.35 2.17
CA LEU A 230 -8.46 3.09 2.87
C LEU A 230 -8.45 3.28 4.40
N HIS A 231 -9.31 2.52 5.06
CA HIS A 231 -9.53 2.49 6.49
C HIS A 231 -8.72 1.40 7.19
N PRO A 232 -8.39 1.60 8.48
CA PRO A 232 -7.93 0.51 9.33
C PRO A 232 -8.87 -0.69 9.26
N ASN A 233 -8.30 -1.89 9.29
CA ASN A 233 -8.98 -3.18 9.21
C ASN A 233 -9.61 -3.52 7.85
N GLN A 234 -9.34 -2.73 6.80
CA GLN A 234 -9.58 -3.18 5.43
C GLN A 234 -8.47 -4.13 4.97
N ALA A 235 -8.75 -4.86 3.89
CA ALA A 235 -7.72 -5.57 3.15
C ALA A 235 -8.01 -5.58 1.66
N LEU A 236 -6.94 -5.57 0.86
CA LEU A 236 -7.01 -5.69 -0.59
C LEU A 236 -6.36 -6.97 -1.03
N THR A 237 -7.08 -7.77 -1.82
CA THR A 237 -6.57 -9.00 -2.41
C THR A 237 -6.52 -8.84 -3.92
N LEU A 238 -5.31 -8.82 -4.48
CA LEU A 238 -5.08 -8.93 -5.92
C LEU A 238 -4.83 -10.40 -6.25
N ARG A 239 -5.58 -10.98 -7.19
CA ARG A 239 -5.41 -12.37 -7.65
C ARG A 239 -5.31 -12.39 -9.16
N TRP A 240 -4.36 -13.15 -9.68
CA TRP A 240 -4.19 -13.35 -11.12
C TRP A 240 -3.99 -14.82 -11.46
N GLU A 241 -4.19 -15.16 -12.72
CA GLU A 241 -3.99 -16.49 -13.27
C GLU A 241 -3.18 -16.34 -14.55
N VAL A 242 -2.20 -17.23 -14.74
CA VAL A 242 -1.36 -17.24 -15.94
C VAL A 242 -1.46 -18.58 -16.64
N GLU A 243 -1.23 -18.59 -17.93
CA GLU A 243 -1.17 -19.81 -18.72
C GLU A 243 0.01 -20.65 -18.23
N ARG A 244 -0.29 -21.82 -17.66
CA ARG A 244 0.72 -22.81 -17.32
C ARG A 244 0.86 -23.77 -18.48
N GLY A 245 2.09 -23.88 -19.01
CA GLY A 245 2.43 -25.01 -19.86
C GLY A 245 2.19 -26.34 -19.13
N PRO A 246 2.19 -27.49 -19.83
CA PRO A 246 2.10 -28.78 -19.17
C PRO A 246 3.21 -28.89 -18.11
N PRO A 247 2.92 -29.47 -16.94
CA PRO A 247 3.94 -29.64 -15.90
C PRO A 247 5.15 -30.38 -16.50
N PRO A 248 6.39 -29.99 -16.15
CA PRO A 248 7.56 -30.74 -16.60
C PRO A 248 7.43 -32.19 -16.14
N ALA A 249 7.68 -33.11 -17.09
CA ALA A 249 7.60 -34.55 -16.89
C ALA A 249 8.62 -35.08 -15.87
#